data_AF-A0A316X8I2-F1
#
_entry.id   AF-A0A316X8I2-F1
#
_cell.length_a   1.000
_cell.length_b   1.000
_cell.length_c   1.000
_cell.angle_alpha   90.00
_cell.angle_beta   90.00
_cell.angle_gamma   90.00
#
_symmetry.space_group_name_H-M   'P 1'
#
loop_
_entity.id
_entity.type
_entity.pdbx_description
1 polymer ?
#
loop_
_entity_poly.entity_id
_entity_poly.type
_entity_poly.pdbx_seq_one_letter_code
_entity_poly.pdbx_strand_id
1 'polypeptide(L)'
;MNQYLVYVNCNSQPKNTLEKELIKFLGKIDRTIIDKKDLQSFKENIASQIGFISQEIESNSTGIVWYSRGEKNKDFGLKGLDFAIVRIYEIKRKYEITKPE
;
A
#
# COMPACT_ATOMS: atom_id res chain seq x y z
N MET A 1 16.97 -10.61 -7.06
CA MET A 1 16.38 -9.26 -7.04
C MET A 1 15.34 -9.23 -5.95
N ASN A 2 15.42 -8.29 -5.00
CA ASN A 2 14.42 -8.15 -3.95
C ASN A 2 13.48 -7.02 -4.38
N GLN A 3 12.42 -7.37 -5.11
CA GLN A 3 11.36 -6.43 -5.48
C GLN A 3 10.12 -6.74 -4.64
N TYR A 4 9.26 -5.75 -4.51
CA TYR A 4 8.03 -5.84 -3.75
C TYR A 4 6.84 -5.46 -4.60
N LEU A 5 5.70 -6.12 -4.39
CA LEU A 5 4.43 -5.81 -5.02
C LEU A 5 3.51 -5.16 -4.00
N VAL A 6 2.96 -3.99 -4.35
CA VAL A 6 1.86 -3.38 -3.59
C VAL A 6 0.55 -4.06 -3.98
N TYR A 7 -0.26 -4.36 -2.99
CA TYR A 7 -1.61 -4.88 -3.16
C TYR A 7 -2.57 -4.08 -2.30
N VAL A 8 -3.61 -3.56 -2.93
CA VAL A 8 -4.69 -2.84 -2.28
C VAL A 8 -6.00 -3.58 -2.52
N ASN A 9 -6.76 -3.81 -1.46
CA ASN A 9 -8.13 -4.27 -1.55
C ASN A 9 -9.03 -3.35 -0.70
N CYS A 10 -9.97 -2.67 -1.36
CA CYS A 10 -10.95 -1.82 -0.71
C CYS A 10 -12.22 -2.64 -0.50
N ASN A 11 -12.54 -2.97 0.74
CA ASN A 11 -13.56 -3.98 1.05
C ASN A 11 -14.98 -3.40 1.12
N SER A 12 -15.13 -2.07 1.05
CA SER A 12 -16.40 -1.37 1.24
C SER A 12 -16.52 -0.16 0.32
N GLN A 13 -17.76 0.25 0.05
CA GLN A 13 -18.04 1.55 -0.55
C GLN A 13 -17.59 2.66 0.41
N PRO A 14 -17.02 3.78 -0.10
CA PRO A 14 -16.63 4.90 0.73
C PRO A 14 -17.85 5.53 1.41
N LYS A 15 -17.76 5.76 2.72
CA LYS A 15 -18.82 6.36 3.54
C LYS A 15 -18.77 7.88 3.57
N ASN A 16 -17.60 8.47 3.34
CA ASN A 16 -17.38 9.92 3.40
C ASN A 16 -16.38 10.38 2.33
N THR A 17 -16.19 11.69 2.22
CA THR A 17 -15.26 12.31 1.25
C THR A 17 -13.81 11.89 1.48
N LEU A 18 -13.39 11.74 2.75
CA LEU A 18 -12.04 11.31 3.11
C LEU A 18 -11.75 9.90 2.58
N GLU A 19 -12.60 8.93 2.90
CA GLU A 19 -12.48 7.55 2.40
C GLU A 19 -12.48 7.52 0.86
N LYS A 20 -13.30 8.33 0.21
CA LYS A 20 -13.35 8.40 -1.26
C LYS A 20 -12.02 8.84 -1.86
N GLU A 21 -11.40 9.89 -1.34
CA GLU A 21 -10.11 10.38 -1.84
C GLU A 21 -8.96 9.44 -1.46
N LEU A 22 -8.99 8.83 -0.27
CA LEU A 22 -8.02 7.82 0.12
C LEU A 22 -8.11 6.57 -0.77
N ILE A 23 -9.31 6.05 -1.05
CA ILE A 23 -9.50 4.93 -1.98
C ILE A 23 -8.95 5.27 -3.38
N LYS A 24 -9.20 6.48 -3.86
CA LYS A 24 -8.68 6.95 -5.16
C LYS A 24 -7.15 7.03 -5.17
N PHE A 25 -6.53 7.52 -4.08
CA PHE A 25 -5.08 7.51 -3.92
C PHE A 25 -4.52 6.08 -3.89
N LEU A 26 -5.10 5.21 -3.05
CA LEU A 26 -4.66 3.82 -2.91
C LEU A 26 -4.80 3.03 -4.22
N GLY A 27 -5.85 3.31 -5.01
CA GLY A 27 -6.03 2.72 -6.33
C GLY A 27 -4.93 3.08 -7.34
N LYS A 28 -4.26 4.23 -7.18
CA LYS A 28 -3.13 4.61 -8.05
C LYS A 28 -1.84 3.84 -7.75
N ILE A 29 -1.68 3.38 -6.51
CA ILE A 29 -0.49 2.65 -6.08
C ILE A 29 -0.68 1.12 -6.12
N ASP A 30 -1.91 0.63 -6.31
CA ASP A 30 -2.18 -0.80 -6.44
C ASP A 30 -1.33 -1.41 -7.57
N ARG A 31 -0.79 -2.61 -7.31
CA ARG A 31 0.10 -3.35 -8.22
C ARG A 31 1.40 -2.64 -8.60
N THR A 32 1.80 -1.60 -7.87
CA THR A 32 3.12 -0.98 -8.05
C THR A 32 4.22 -1.97 -7.66
N ILE A 33 5.27 -2.05 -8.47
CA ILE A 33 6.49 -2.81 -8.17
C ILE A 33 7.54 -1.85 -7.61
N ILE A 34 8.14 -2.21 -6.48
CA ILE A 34 9.11 -1.39 -5.75
C ILE A 34 10.41 -2.17 -5.60
N ASP A 35 11.55 -1.54 -5.84
CA ASP A 35 12.84 -2.15 -5.51
C ASP A 35 13.09 -2.08 -3.99
N LYS A 36 13.74 -3.09 -3.41
CA LYS A 36 14.04 -3.11 -1.96
C LYS A 36 14.72 -1.84 -1.45
N LYS A 37 15.59 -1.23 -2.26
CA LYS A 37 16.30 0.02 -1.90
C LYS A 37 15.34 1.20 -1.67
N ASP A 38 14.18 1.19 -2.34
CA ASP A 38 13.20 2.29 -2.32
C ASP A 38 12.04 1.99 -1.37
N LEU A 39 11.97 0.79 -0.79
CA LEU A 39 10.87 0.33 0.05
C LEU A 39 10.58 1.26 1.24
N GLN A 40 11.62 1.72 1.93
CA GLN A 40 11.44 2.56 3.11
C GLN A 40 10.87 3.92 2.72
N SER A 41 11.47 4.60 1.74
CA SER A 41 10.97 5.87 1.21
C SER A 41 9.57 5.74 0.63
N PHE A 42 9.25 4.61 -0.02
CA PHE A 42 7.91 4.35 -0.52
C PHE A 42 6.86 4.25 0.61
N LYS A 43 7.19 3.54 1.69
CA LYS A 43 6.32 3.43 2.89
C LYS A 43 6.10 4.77 3.57
N GLU A 44 7.15 5.58 3.69
CA GLU A 44 7.08 6.95 4.24
C GLU A 44 6.24 7.86 3.35
N ASN A 45 6.42 7.79 2.03
CA ASN A 45 5.62 8.57 1.08
C ASN A 45 4.13 8.22 1.16
N ILE A 46 3.77 6.94 1.23
CA ILE A 46 2.36 6.55 1.46
C ILE A 46 1.84 7.15 2.75
N ALA A 47 2.63 7.07 3.83
CA ALA A 47 2.19 7.56 5.12
C ALA A 47 1.95 9.08 5.11
N SER A 48 2.87 9.83 4.52
CA SER A 48 2.77 11.28 4.33
C SER A 48 1.59 11.67 3.45
N GLN A 49 1.35 10.96 2.35
CA GLN A 49 0.22 11.26 1.44
C GLN A 49 -1.13 11.00 2.12
N ILE A 50 -1.26 9.91 2.88
CA ILE A 50 -2.48 9.65 3.67
C ILE A 50 -2.67 10.74 4.74
N GLY A 51 -1.59 11.13 5.43
CA GLY A 51 -1.61 12.21 6.41
C GLY A 51 -2.07 13.54 5.81
N PHE A 52 -1.53 13.91 4.64
CA PHE A 52 -1.90 15.10 3.90
C PHE A 52 -3.38 15.10 3.48
N ILE A 53 -3.85 14.01 2.85
CA ILE A 53 -5.27 13.88 2.45
C ILE A 53 -6.18 13.94 3.67
N SER A 54 -5.77 13.34 4.78
CA SER A 54 -6.55 13.39 6.03
C SER A 54 -6.68 14.82 6.50
N GLN A 55 -5.57 15.55 6.67
CA GLN A 55 -5.55 16.94 7.16
C GLN A 55 -6.35 17.92 6.28
N GLU A 56 -6.31 17.73 4.96
CA GLU A 56 -7.04 18.60 4.01
C GLU A 56 -8.57 18.42 4.10
N ILE A 57 -9.06 17.23 4.46
CA ILE A 57 -10.50 16.91 4.45
C ILE A 57 -11.10 16.92 5.86
N GLU A 58 -10.36 16.40 6.85
CA GLU A 58 -10.74 16.39 8.27
C GLU A 58 -9.57 16.87 9.13
N SER A 59 -9.83 17.70 10.15
CA SER A 59 -8.76 18.25 11.00
C SER A 59 -8.04 17.21 11.89
N ASN A 60 -8.37 15.92 11.78
CA ASN A 60 -7.81 14.83 12.57
C ASN A 60 -6.95 13.91 11.70
N SER A 61 -5.75 13.59 12.18
CA SER A 61 -4.86 12.68 11.47
C SER A 61 -5.34 11.23 11.55
N THR A 62 -5.39 10.55 10.41
CA THR A 62 -5.60 9.11 10.39
C THR A 62 -4.31 8.43 10.90
N GLY A 63 -4.35 7.89 12.12
CA GLY A 63 -3.21 7.23 12.75
C GLY A 63 -2.87 5.91 12.06
N ILE A 64 -2.05 5.98 11.01
CA ILE A 64 -1.63 4.81 10.24
C ILE A 64 -0.27 4.27 10.71
N VAL A 65 -0.13 2.95 10.70
CA VAL A 65 1.11 2.27 11.13
C VAL A 65 1.41 1.09 10.22
N TRP A 66 2.64 1.06 9.70
CA TRP A 66 3.17 -0.12 9.03
C TRP A 66 3.56 -1.18 10.05
N TYR A 67 3.15 -2.43 9.81
CA TYR A 67 3.55 -3.57 10.63
C TYR A 67 4.16 -4.68 9.77
N SER A 68 5.06 -5.45 10.36
CA SER A 68 5.62 -6.65 9.73
C SER A 68 4.59 -7.78 9.80
N ARG A 69 4.30 -8.42 8.67
CA ARG A 69 3.37 -9.55 8.57
C ARG A 69 4.16 -10.85 8.39
N GLY A 70 4.82 -11.26 9.47
CA GLY A 70 5.49 -12.54 9.62
C GLY A 70 6.97 -12.56 9.24
N GLU A 71 7.78 -13.24 10.05
CA GLU A 71 9.24 -13.38 9.85
C GLU A 71 9.60 -14.08 8.53
N LYS A 72 8.71 -14.95 8.01
CA LYS A 72 8.97 -15.80 6.83
C LYS A 72 8.79 -15.10 5.48
N ASN A 73 8.08 -13.97 5.42
CA ASN A 73 7.69 -13.39 4.13
C ASN A 73 8.22 -11.99 3.85
N LYS A 74 8.85 -11.31 4.83
CA LYS A 74 9.24 -9.89 4.71
C LYS A 74 8.11 -9.01 4.15
N ASP A 75 6.86 -9.39 4.43
CA ASP A 75 5.68 -8.70 3.96
C ASP A 75 5.31 -7.61 4.97
N PHE A 76 4.76 -6.51 4.48
CA PHE A 76 4.30 -5.40 5.31
C PHE A 76 2.79 -5.21 5.13
N GLY A 77 2.10 -4.86 6.20
CA GLY A 77 0.72 -4.39 6.15
C GLY A 77 0.59 -2.98 6.71
N LEU A 78 -0.42 -2.25 6.25
CA LEU A 78 -0.82 -0.97 6.82
C LEU A 78 -2.03 -1.16 7.75
N LYS A 79 -1.97 -0.59 8.95
CA LYS A 79 -3.11 -0.42 9.87
C LYS A 79 -3.56 1.04 9.87
N GLY A 80 -4.78 1.28 10.34
CA GLY A 80 -5.38 2.62 10.46
C GLY A 80 -6.35 2.98 9.34
N LEU A 81 -6.57 2.07 8.38
CA LEU A 81 -7.60 2.18 7.35
C LEU A 81 -8.55 0.99 7.53
N ASP A 82 -9.76 1.23 8.04
CA ASP A 82 -10.77 0.19 8.26
C ASP A 82 -11.46 -0.24 6.94
N PHE A 83 -11.55 0.68 5.98
CA PHE A 83 -12.15 0.46 4.66
C PHE A 83 -11.22 -0.21 3.63
N ALA A 84 -9.90 -0.30 3.89
CA ALA A 84 -8.92 -0.81 2.93
C ALA A 84 -7.84 -1.69 3.58
N ILE A 85 -7.51 -2.79 2.89
CA ILE A 85 -6.36 -3.64 3.19
C ILE A 85 -5.23 -3.26 2.24
N VAL A 86 -4.13 -2.73 2.78
CA VAL A 86 -2.92 -2.40 2.01
C VAL A 86 -1.78 -3.31 2.46
N ARG A 87 -1.12 -3.95 1.49
CA ARG A 87 -0.02 -4.88 1.72
C ARG A 87 1.12 -4.66 0.73
N ILE A 88 2.33 -4.94 1.17
CA ILE A 88 3.53 -4.94 0.35
C ILE A 88 4.18 -6.32 0.48
N TYR A 89 4.26 -7.05 -0.62
CA TYR A 89 4.70 -8.44 -0.66
C TYR A 89 6.07 -8.59 -1.32
N GLU A 90 7.00 -9.37 -0.76
CA GLU A 90 8.27 -9.66 -1.43
C GLU A 90 8.04 -10.60 -2.63
N ILE A 91 8.49 -10.19 -3.82
CA ILE A 91 8.42 -10.98 -5.05
C ILE A 91 9.55 -12.02 -5.01
N LYS A 92 9.19 -13.26 -4.68
CA LYS A 92 10.16 -14.37 -4.51
C LYS A 92 10.57 -15.04 -5.83
N ARG A 93 9.72 -14.98 -6.87
CA ARG A 93 9.97 -15.60 -8.18
C ARG A 93 9.45 -14.69 -9.29
N LYS A 94 10.26 -14.48 -10.33
CA LYS A 94 9.80 -13.97 -11.62
C LYS A 94 9.47 -15.18 -12.49
N TYR A 95 8.25 -15.25 -12.99
CA TYR A 95 7.88 -16.21 -14.01
C TYR A 95 8.16 -15.54 -15.35
N GLU A 96 9.21 -15.98 -16.04
CA GLU A 96 9.43 -15.60 -17.43
C GLU A 96 8.49 -16.46 -18.29
N ILE A 97 7.57 -15.82 -19.00
CA ILE A 97 6.78 -16.50 -20.03
C ILE A 97 7.67 -16.56 -21.26
N THR A 98 8.41 -17.66 -21.42
CA THR A 98 9.02 -17.99 -22.70
C THR A 98 7.89 -18.27 -23.69
N LYS A 99 7.73 -17.40 -24.70
CA LYS A 99 6.87 -17.72 -25.84
C LYS A 99 7.50 -18.92 -26.56
N PRO A 100 6.72 -19.96 -26.92
CA PRO A 100 7.23 -20.99 -27.82
C PRO A 100 7.55 -20.33 -29.17
N GLU A 101 8.73 -20.64 -29.71
CA GLU A 101 9.16 -20.28 -31.07
C GLU A 101 8.29 -20.97 -32.13
#